data_AF-A0A7V3A2B4-F1
#
_entry.id   AF-A0A7V3A2B4-F1
#
_cell.length_a   1.000
_cell.length_b   1.000
_cell.length_c   1.000
_cell.angle_alpha   90.00
_cell.angle_beta   90.00
_cell.angle_gamma   90.00
#
_symmetry.space_group_name_H-M   'P 1'
#
loop_
_entity.id
_entity.type
_entity.pdbx_description
1 polymer ?
#
loop_
_entity_poly.entity_id
_entity_poly.type
_entity_poly.pdbx_seq_one_letter_code
_entity_poly.pdbx_strand_id
1 'polypeptide(L)'
;MCRKVNGRIVLEGIGFSVLGVVLYQFQTTILIFVIPLVVLYKRQGVRVGILGTLGTFLGILLVKVIRGGGAGGTLREDLLLLDLTYPFAFLLGLALTEGSFFPRIPPYGRIALVTVVSGVLGIPLIRYVLTDPAFEAYLKAQIETMMRGMVEGKTSLDLGTMGTVSTREILRLSKLIFANTYTLGYFLTFLFNWVVGSRIGLRSKGIYPVESVVGNVHLNEKLIWGFLLGWSGVLLSLLRPLGSVGIVFWNIALLCTVLYGMQGVDILRFYIKKVERLRVVILVTILLFLFIPGLNILIMVGVPLLGVSEIWIQYRRTVEERSGK
;
A
#
# COMPACT_ATOMS: atom_id res chain seq x y z
N MET A 1 -7.71 -24.34 -30.73
CA MET A 1 -6.47 -23.85 -31.37
C MET A 1 -5.36 -23.77 -30.31
N CYS A 2 -4.62 -24.87 -30.08
CA CYS A 2 -3.57 -24.97 -29.07
C CYS A 2 -2.29 -24.26 -29.57
N ARG A 3 -2.01 -23.06 -29.06
CA ARG A 3 -0.77 -22.34 -29.33
C ARG A 3 0.37 -23.10 -28.63
N LYS A 4 1.33 -23.64 -29.38
CA LYS A 4 2.54 -24.32 -28.82
C LYS A 4 3.11 -23.47 -27.69
N VAL A 5 3.13 -24.03 -26.48
CA VAL A 5 3.71 -23.39 -25.30
C VAL A 5 5.20 -23.25 -25.57
N ASN A 6 5.65 -22.02 -25.81
CA ASN A 6 7.04 -21.72 -26.12
C ASN A 6 7.87 -21.89 -24.83
N GLY A 7 8.87 -22.77 -24.83
CA GLY A 7 9.64 -23.12 -23.61
C GLY A 7 10.25 -21.92 -22.90
N ARG A 8 10.58 -20.86 -23.65
CA ARG A 8 11.04 -19.56 -23.11
C ARG A 8 10.01 -18.87 -22.21
N ILE A 9 8.72 -18.99 -22.53
CA ILE A 9 7.63 -18.39 -21.74
C ILE A 9 7.50 -19.10 -20.39
N VAL A 10 7.64 -20.43 -20.39
CA VAL A 10 7.60 -21.25 -19.18
C VAL A 10 8.81 -20.95 -18.30
N LEU A 11 10.01 -20.90 -18.87
CA LEU A 11 11.24 -20.58 -18.16
C LEU A 11 11.18 -19.18 -17.52
N GLU A 12 10.69 -18.18 -18.24
CA GLU A 12 10.46 -16.84 -17.69
C GLU A 12 9.42 -16.86 -16.56
N GLY A 13 8.30 -17.58 -16.73
CA GLY A 13 7.29 -17.75 -15.69
C GLY A 13 7.85 -18.35 -14.40
N ILE A 14 8.63 -19.43 -14.51
CA ILE A 14 9.31 -20.06 -13.36
C ILE A 14 10.31 -19.08 -12.74
N GLY A 15 11.14 -18.43 -13.54
CA GLY A 15 12.16 -17.49 -13.04
C GLY A 15 11.58 -16.32 -12.24
N PHE A 16 10.53 -15.67 -12.75
CA PHE A 16 9.85 -14.58 -12.02
C PHE A 16 9.11 -15.08 -10.77
N SER A 17 8.58 -16.31 -10.81
CA SER A 17 7.89 -16.90 -9.65
C SER A 17 8.86 -17.23 -8.52
N VAL A 18 10.00 -17.86 -8.85
CA VAL A 18 11.09 -18.16 -7.91
C VAL A 18 11.64 -16.87 -7.33
N LEU A 19 11.87 -15.84 -8.16
CA LEU A 19 12.31 -14.53 -7.67
C LEU A 19 11.31 -13.93 -6.67
N GLY A 20 10.00 -14.03 -6.93
CA GLY A 20 8.96 -13.62 -5.98
C GLY A 20 9.03 -14.38 -4.65
N VAL A 21 9.25 -15.70 -4.68
CA VAL A 21 9.42 -16.51 -3.46
C VAL A 21 10.67 -16.06 -2.69
N VAL A 22 11.80 -15.90 -3.38
CA VAL A 22 13.07 -15.50 -2.78
C VAL A 22 12.94 -14.13 -2.11
N LEU A 23 12.39 -13.13 -2.81
CA LEU A 23 12.20 -11.79 -2.25
C LEU A 23 11.26 -11.78 -1.03
N TYR A 24 10.27 -12.67 -0.99
CA TYR A 24 9.38 -12.80 0.17
C TYR A 24 10.11 -13.36 1.41
N GLN A 25 11.15 -14.18 1.23
CA GLN A 25 11.87 -14.79 2.36
C GLN A 25 12.81 -13.83 3.09
N PHE A 26 13.22 -12.73 2.46
CA PHE A 26 14.04 -11.71 3.10
C PHE A 26 13.17 -10.62 3.72
N GLN A 27 13.36 -10.35 5.01
CA GLN A 27 12.58 -9.35 5.76
C GLN A 27 12.65 -7.95 5.15
N THR A 28 13.78 -7.58 4.54
CA THR A 28 13.97 -6.28 3.90
C THR A 28 13.25 -6.14 2.56
N THR A 29 13.03 -7.25 1.84
CA THR A 29 12.41 -7.24 0.50
C THR A 29 11.00 -7.81 0.47
N ILE A 30 10.44 -8.18 1.63
CA ILE A 30 9.07 -8.70 1.73
C ILE A 30 8.03 -7.73 1.15
N LEU A 31 8.29 -6.42 1.20
CA LEU A 31 7.38 -5.40 0.66
C LEU A 31 7.43 -5.30 -0.87
N ILE A 32 8.44 -5.86 -1.54
CA ILE A 32 8.66 -5.70 -2.99
C ILE A 32 8.51 -7.01 -3.80
N PHE A 33 8.14 -8.11 -3.13
CA PHE A 33 8.07 -9.43 -3.75
C PHE A 33 7.05 -9.56 -4.89
N VAL A 34 6.12 -8.61 -5.00
CA VAL A 34 5.07 -8.57 -6.03
C VAL A 34 5.59 -8.00 -7.36
N ILE A 35 6.67 -7.19 -7.34
CA ILE A 35 7.24 -6.55 -8.53
C ILE A 35 7.56 -7.55 -9.66
N PRO A 36 8.28 -8.67 -9.41
CA PRO A 36 8.57 -9.69 -10.43
C PRO A 36 7.32 -10.21 -11.13
N LEU A 37 6.24 -10.41 -10.36
CA LEU A 37 4.99 -10.95 -10.88
C LEU A 37 4.24 -9.92 -11.72
N VAL A 38 4.20 -8.64 -11.31
CA VAL A 38 3.63 -7.56 -12.14
C VAL A 38 4.35 -7.48 -13.48
N VAL A 39 5.69 -7.60 -13.48
CA VAL A 39 6.49 -7.65 -14.72
C VAL A 39 6.07 -8.83 -15.59
N LEU A 40 5.85 -10.01 -14.99
CA LEU A 40 5.38 -11.20 -15.70
C LEU A 40 4.01 -10.99 -16.35
N TYR A 41 3.04 -10.39 -15.65
CA TYR A 41 1.73 -10.03 -16.21
C TYR A 41 1.87 -9.09 -17.40
N LYS A 42 2.71 -8.04 -17.30
CA LYS A 42 2.92 -7.10 -18.41
C LYS A 42 3.65 -7.72 -19.57
N ARG A 43 4.61 -8.63 -19.35
CA ARG A 43 5.41 -9.27 -20.41
C ARG A 43 4.65 -10.38 -21.14
N GLN A 44 4.20 -11.38 -20.40
CA GLN A 44 3.69 -12.65 -20.93
C GLN A 44 2.16 -12.74 -20.94
N GLY A 45 1.48 -11.77 -20.33
CA GLY A 45 0.02 -11.69 -20.29
C GLY A 45 -0.60 -12.43 -19.11
N VAL A 46 -1.93 -12.34 -19.02
CA VAL A 46 -2.70 -12.74 -17.83
C VAL A 46 -2.57 -14.22 -17.48
N ARG A 47 -2.58 -15.13 -18.48
CA ARG A 47 -2.52 -16.58 -18.22
C ARG A 47 -1.22 -16.99 -17.52
N VAL A 48 -0.09 -16.51 -18.02
CA VAL A 48 1.24 -16.82 -17.44
C VAL A 48 1.41 -16.08 -16.12
N GLY A 49 0.89 -14.86 -15.99
CA GLY A 49 0.86 -14.12 -14.74
C GLY A 49 0.11 -14.86 -13.62
N ILE A 50 -1.07 -15.42 -13.90
CA ILE A 50 -1.86 -16.20 -12.92
C ILE A 50 -1.10 -17.46 -12.51
N LEU A 51 -0.54 -18.20 -13.47
CA LEU A 51 0.28 -19.39 -13.17
C LEU A 51 1.49 -19.03 -12.31
N GLY A 52 2.16 -17.91 -12.58
CA GLY A 52 3.29 -17.46 -11.77
C GLY A 52 2.86 -17.00 -10.37
N THR A 53 1.70 -16.35 -10.25
CA THR A 53 1.12 -15.96 -8.96
C THR A 53 0.82 -17.18 -8.09
N LEU A 54 0.21 -18.22 -8.68
CA LEU A 54 -0.05 -19.50 -8.02
C LEU A 54 1.26 -20.20 -7.65
N GLY A 55 2.23 -20.22 -8.56
CA GLY A 55 3.57 -20.78 -8.31
C GLY A 55 4.29 -20.12 -7.14
N THR A 56 4.25 -18.78 -7.06
CA THR A 56 4.83 -18.04 -5.92
C THR A 56 4.08 -18.32 -4.63
N PHE A 57 2.75 -18.37 -4.63
CA PHE A 57 1.98 -18.72 -3.43
C PHE A 57 2.34 -20.11 -2.91
N LEU A 58 2.34 -21.12 -3.80
CA LEU A 58 2.71 -22.50 -3.45
C LEU A 58 4.17 -22.60 -2.99
N GLY A 59 5.08 -21.85 -3.60
CA GLY A 59 6.48 -21.79 -3.18
C GLY A 59 6.66 -21.19 -1.78
N ILE A 60 5.94 -20.11 -1.47
CA ILE A 60 5.93 -19.50 -0.13
C ILE A 60 5.35 -20.49 0.89
N LEU A 61 4.21 -21.12 0.57
CA LEU A 61 3.58 -22.13 1.41
C LEU A 61 4.53 -23.30 1.70
N LEU A 62 5.18 -23.84 0.67
CA LEU A 62 6.13 -24.94 0.80
C LEU A 62 7.29 -24.58 1.72
N VAL A 63 7.91 -23.41 1.54
CA VAL A 63 9.00 -22.97 2.41
C VAL A 63 8.54 -22.77 3.85
N LYS A 64 7.34 -22.23 4.09
CA LYS A 64 6.79 -22.09 5.45
C LYS A 64 6.50 -23.45 6.09
N VAL A 65 5.99 -24.41 5.33
CA VAL A 65 5.77 -25.79 5.82
C VAL A 65 7.10 -26.46 6.17
N ILE A 66 8.12 -26.37 5.31
CA ILE A 66 9.45 -26.96 5.55
C ILE A 66 10.12 -26.32 6.77
N ARG A 67 10.15 -24.99 6.85
CA ARG A 67 10.77 -24.27 7.99
C ARG A 67 9.99 -24.48 9.29
N GLY A 68 8.68 -24.59 9.20
CA GLY A 68 7.85 -24.89 10.35
C GLY A 68 7.97 -26.34 10.81
N GLY A 69 8.28 -27.29 9.91
CA GLY A 69 8.15 -28.74 10.08
C GLY A 69 8.80 -29.37 11.33
N GLY A 70 9.69 -28.65 12.02
CA GLY A 70 10.36 -29.12 13.22
C GLY A 70 9.64 -28.90 14.56
N ALA A 71 8.54 -28.13 14.63
CA ALA A 71 7.86 -27.82 15.90
C ALA A 71 6.35 -28.10 15.84
N GLY A 72 5.84 -29.06 16.61
CA GLY A 72 4.41 -29.41 16.67
C GLY A 72 3.61 -28.53 17.64
N GLY A 73 2.35 -28.23 17.33
CA GLY A 73 1.40 -27.55 18.23
C GLY A 73 0.27 -26.78 17.52
N THR A 74 -0.88 -26.60 18.18
CA THR A 74 -2.08 -25.87 17.67
C THR A 74 -1.83 -24.37 17.46
N LEU A 75 -1.02 -23.75 18.32
CA LEU A 75 -0.53 -22.37 18.18
C LEU A 75 0.19 -22.12 16.84
N ARG A 76 0.72 -23.15 16.19
CA ARG A 76 1.42 -23.04 14.91
C ARG A 76 0.46 -22.93 13.73
N GLU A 77 -0.70 -23.57 13.79
CA GLU A 77 -1.67 -23.56 12.68
C GLU A 77 -2.29 -22.17 12.51
N ASP A 78 -2.68 -21.54 13.62
CA ASP A 78 -3.20 -20.17 13.63
C ASP A 78 -2.13 -19.17 13.17
N LEU A 79 -0.88 -19.34 13.62
CA LEU A 79 0.21 -18.48 13.22
C LEU A 79 0.57 -18.64 11.74
N LEU A 80 0.54 -19.86 11.20
CA LEU A 80 0.74 -20.15 9.78
C LEU A 80 -0.35 -19.53 8.90
N LEU A 81 -1.62 -19.60 9.31
CA LEU A 81 -2.75 -18.98 8.60
C LEU A 81 -2.61 -17.45 8.59
N LEU A 82 -2.24 -16.86 9.72
CA LEU A 82 -1.96 -15.44 9.84
C LEU A 82 -0.81 -15.01 8.91
N ASP A 83 0.25 -15.80 8.92
CA ASP A 83 1.46 -15.61 8.12
C ASP A 83 1.24 -15.71 6.61
N LEU A 84 0.23 -16.49 6.19
CA LEU A 84 -0.17 -16.65 4.79
C LEU A 84 -1.18 -15.58 4.36
N THR A 85 -1.85 -14.92 5.30
CA THR A 85 -2.84 -13.87 5.00
C THR A 85 -2.20 -12.72 4.22
N TYR A 86 -1.00 -12.29 4.61
CA TYR A 86 -0.28 -11.23 3.90
C TYR A 86 0.05 -11.59 2.44
N PRO A 87 0.82 -12.66 2.13
CA PRO A 87 1.13 -12.99 0.75
C PRO A 87 -0.12 -13.34 -0.05
N PHE A 88 -1.12 -13.98 0.57
CA PHE A 88 -2.40 -14.27 -0.07
C PHE A 88 -3.10 -12.98 -0.51
N ALA A 89 -3.24 -11.98 0.36
CA ALA A 89 -3.90 -10.71 0.04
C ALA A 89 -3.21 -10.00 -1.14
N PHE A 90 -1.89 -9.90 -1.14
CA PHE A 90 -1.12 -9.27 -2.22
C PHE A 90 -1.22 -10.03 -3.55
N LEU A 91 -1.13 -11.36 -3.52
CA LEU A 91 -1.19 -12.18 -4.73
C LEU A 91 -2.61 -12.25 -5.31
N LEU A 92 -3.63 -12.36 -4.45
CA LEU A 92 -5.04 -12.23 -4.85
C LEU A 92 -5.30 -10.84 -5.45
N GLY A 93 -4.78 -9.80 -4.81
CA GLY A 93 -4.91 -8.43 -5.30
C GLY A 93 -4.27 -8.22 -6.67
N LEU A 94 -3.11 -8.84 -6.91
CA LEU A 94 -2.46 -8.83 -8.22
C LEU A 94 -3.32 -9.53 -9.27
N ALA A 95 -3.80 -10.73 -8.97
CA ALA A 95 -4.65 -11.50 -9.87
C ALA A 95 -5.96 -10.77 -10.22
N LEU A 96 -6.58 -10.07 -9.26
CA LEU A 96 -7.80 -9.28 -9.48
C LEU A 96 -7.54 -8.00 -10.27
N THR A 97 -6.41 -7.33 -10.05
CA THR A 97 -6.07 -6.06 -10.73
C THR A 97 -5.72 -6.29 -12.20
N GLU A 98 -4.86 -7.28 -12.46
CA GLU A 98 -4.40 -7.64 -13.81
C GLU A 98 -5.36 -8.60 -14.54
N GLY A 99 -6.23 -9.29 -13.80
CA GLY A 99 -7.26 -10.13 -14.37
C GLY A 99 -8.28 -9.31 -15.17
N SER A 100 -8.83 -9.92 -16.21
CA SER A 100 -9.86 -9.32 -17.07
C SER A 100 -11.26 -9.29 -16.42
N PHE A 101 -11.35 -9.35 -15.09
CA PHE A 101 -12.61 -9.41 -14.35
C PHE A 101 -13.37 -8.08 -14.37
N PHE A 102 -12.65 -6.95 -14.39
CA PHE A 102 -13.25 -5.61 -14.34
C PHE A 102 -12.78 -4.70 -15.47
N PRO A 103 -13.04 -5.02 -16.74
CA PRO A 103 -12.48 -4.29 -17.89
C PRO A 103 -12.86 -2.81 -17.92
N ARG A 104 -14.05 -2.45 -17.38
CA ARG A 104 -14.58 -1.08 -17.37
C ARG A 104 -14.00 -0.19 -16.26
N ILE A 105 -13.36 -0.75 -15.24
CA ILE A 105 -12.82 0.01 -14.11
C ILE A 105 -11.37 0.39 -14.42
N PRO A 106 -10.98 1.67 -14.26
CA PRO A 106 -9.60 2.11 -14.46
C PRO A 106 -8.65 1.46 -13.42
N PRO A 107 -7.33 1.40 -13.69
CA PRO A 107 -6.39 0.69 -12.83
C PRO A 107 -6.40 1.12 -11.37
N TYR A 108 -6.46 2.43 -11.09
CA TYR A 108 -6.52 2.95 -9.71
C TYR A 108 -7.80 2.51 -8.99
N GLY A 109 -8.93 2.42 -9.69
CA GLY A 109 -10.19 1.94 -9.12
C GLY A 109 -10.16 0.46 -8.79
N ARG A 110 -9.49 -0.36 -9.62
CA ARG A 110 -9.27 -1.79 -9.33
C ARG A 110 -8.38 -1.98 -8.11
N ILE A 111 -7.30 -1.20 -8.01
CA ILE A 111 -6.41 -1.21 -6.84
C ILE A 111 -7.18 -0.82 -5.59
N ALA A 112 -7.98 0.25 -5.63
CA ALA A 112 -8.83 0.65 -4.51
C ALA A 112 -9.83 -0.44 -4.09
N LEU A 113 -10.49 -1.08 -5.06
CA LEU A 113 -11.42 -2.20 -4.81
C LEU A 113 -10.69 -3.37 -4.12
N VAL A 114 -9.55 -3.76 -4.66
CA VAL A 114 -8.70 -4.82 -4.10
C VAL A 114 -8.25 -4.48 -2.69
N THR A 115 -7.89 -3.23 -2.44
CA THR A 115 -7.51 -2.75 -1.11
C THR A 115 -8.66 -2.87 -0.12
N VAL A 116 -9.90 -2.54 -0.51
CA VAL A 116 -11.07 -2.73 0.36
C VAL A 116 -11.25 -4.22 0.68
N VAL A 117 -11.14 -5.10 -0.32
CA VAL A 117 -11.20 -6.56 -0.11
C VAL A 117 -10.09 -7.03 0.84
N SER A 118 -8.86 -6.57 0.65
CA SER A 118 -7.73 -6.91 1.53
C SER A 118 -7.90 -6.34 2.95
N GLY A 119 -8.52 -5.17 3.10
CA GLY A 119 -8.87 -4.62 4.41
C GLY A 119 -9.86 -5.52 5.15
N VAL A 120 -10.86 -6.06 4.45
CA VAL A 120 -11.83 -7.03 5.02
C VAL A 120 -11.14 -8.36 5.35
N LEU A 121 -10.31 -8.89 4.44
CA LEU A 121 -9.54 -10.11 4.68
C LEU A 121 -8.50 -9.95 5.80
N GLY A 122 -8.06 -8.72 6.08
CA GLY A 122 -7.14 -8.39 7.16
C GLY A 122 -7.79 -8.30 8.54
N ILE A 123 -9.12 -8.35 8.66
CA ILE A 123 -9.82 -8.26 9.96
C ILE A 123 -9.35 -9.33 10.96
N PRO A 124 -9.19 -10.62 10.59
CA PRO A 124 -8.64 -11.63 11.51
C PRO A 124 -7.24 -11.28 12.01
N LEU A 125 -6.38 -10.77 11.12
CA LEU A 125 -5.03 -10.33 11.47
C LEU A 125 -5.04 -9.12 12.42
N ILE A 126 -5.90 -8.14 12.15
CA ILE A 126 -6.05 -6.97 13.03
C ILE A 126 -6.55 -7.43 14.40
N ARG A 127 -7.53 -8.34 14.47
CA ARG A 127 -8.02 -8.89 15.74
C ARG A 127 -6.91 -9.60 16.50
N TYR A 128 -6.17 -10.49 15.83
CA TYR A 128 -5.03 -11.19 16.43
C TYR A 128 -4.02 -10.21 17.04
N VAL A 129 -3.59 -9.19 16.29
CA VAL A 129 -2.66 -8.16 16.77
C VAL A 129 -3.19 -7.39 17.98
N LEU A 130 -4.49 -7.13 18.03
CA LEU A 130 -5.11 -6.36 19.11
C LEU A 130 -5.35 -7.19 20.38
N THR A 131 -5.81 -8.44 20.26
CA THR A 131 -6.32 -9.23 21.38
C THR A 131 -5.37 -10.32 21.88
N ASP A 132 -4.40 -10.77 21.08
CA ASP A 132 -3.58 -11.93 21.44
C ASP A 132 -2.50 -11.59 22.50
N PRO A 133 -2.50 -12.28 23.67
CA PRO A 133 -1.52 -12.05 24.72
C PRO A 133 -0.10 -12.47 24.34
N ALA A 134 0.07 -13.49 23.49
CA ALA A 134 1.38 -13.97 23.09
C ALA A 134 2.07 -12.97 22.15
N PHE A 135 1.32 -12.44 21.18
CA PHE A 135 1.79 -11.34 20.32
C PHE A 135 2.10 -10.07 21.12
N GLU A 136 1.30 -9.77 22.14
CA GLU A 136 1.56 -8.66 23.04
C GLU A 136 2.89 -8.82 23.80
N ALA A 137 3.14 -10.01 24.36
CA ALA A 137 4.38 -10.32 25.05
C ALA A 137 5.59 -10.22 24.11
N TYR A 138 5.45 -10.69 22.86
CA TYR A 138 6.48 -10.59 21.84
C TYR A 138 6.82 -9.15 21.46
N LEU A 139 5.81 -8.31 21.19
CA LEU A 139 6.03 -6.89 20.90
C LEU A 139 6.63 -6.14 22.09
N LYS A 140 6.14 -6.44 23.30
CA LYS A 140 6.67 -5.84 24.52
C LYS A 140 8.16 -6.17 24.70
N ALA A 141 8.56 -7.41 24.48
CA ALA A 141 9.96 -7.83 24.55
C ALA A 141 10.84 -7.10 23.52
N GLN A 142 10.35 -6.88 22.30
CA GLN A 142 11.07 -6.11 21.28
C GLN A 142 11.22 -4.64 21.65
N ILE A 143 10.15 -4.00 22.12
CA ILE A 143 10.18 -2.59 22.54
C ILE A 143 11.14 -2.42 23.71
N GLU A 144 11.09 -3.30 24.71
CA GLU A 144 12.01 -3.26 25.85
C GLU A 144 13.47 -3.43 25.41
N THR A 145 13.75 -4.32 24.45
CA THR A 145 15.10 -4.50 23.90
C THR A 145 15.58 -3.25 23.15
N MET A 146 14.72 -2.64 22.33
CA MET A 146 15.03 -1.38 21.64
C MET A 146 15.27 -0.23 22.62
N MET A 147 14.45 -0.12 23.68
CA MET A 147 14.63 0.91 24.70
C MET A 147 15.92 0.71 25.50
N ARG A 148 16.28 -0.53 25.86
CA ARG A 148 17.57 -0.83 26.50
C ARG A 148 18.75 -0.41 25.63
N GLY A 149 18.72 -0.75 24.33
CA GLY A 149 19.75 -0.32 23.39
C GLY A 149 19.83 1.21 23.20
N MET A 150 18.70 1.92 23.32
CA MET A 150 18.66 3.39 23.24
C MET A 150 19.19 4.06 24.52
N VAL A 151 18.95 3.45 25.69
CA VAL A 151 19.45 3.94 26.99
C VAL A 151 20.95 3.67 27.14
N GLU A 152 21.44 2.52 26.69
CA GLU A 152 22.87 2.18 26.74
C GLU A 152 23.72 2.96 25.72
N GLY A 153 23.11 3.43 24.62
CA GLY A 153 23.77 4.20 23.56
C GLY A 153 23.83 5.72 23.77
N LYS A 154 23.16 6.29 24.78
CA LYS A 154 23.18 7.73 25.08
C LYS A 154 24.03 8.03 26.30
N THR A 155 25.12 8.78 26.11
CA THR A 155 25.77 9.55 27.18
C THR A 155 24.72 10.41 27.89
N SER A 156 24.82 10.42 29.23
CA SER A 156 23.85 10.84 30.25
C SER A 156 23.26 12.27 30.21
N LEU A 157 23.30 12.98 29.08
CA LEU A 157 22.99 14.43 29.03
C LEU A 157 21.64 14.82 28.42
N ASP A 158 20.81 13.85 28.02
CA ASP A 158 19.55 14.15 27.29
C ASP A 158 18.31 13.40 27.85
N LEU A 159 18.44 12.82 29.06
CA LEU A 159 17.38 12.03 29.72
C LEU A 159 16.34 12.90 30.46
N GLY A 160 16.54 14.21 30.54
CA GLY A 160 15.66 15.12 31.30
C GLY A 160 14.41 15.60 30.55
N THR A 161 14.34 15.43 29.22
CA THR A 161 13.25 15.98 28.38
C THR A 161 12.42 14.92 27.66
N MET A 162 12.89 13.67 27.60
CA MET A 162 12.06 12.54 27.18
C MET A 162 11.33 12.01 28.41
N GLY A 163 10.12 12.52 28.66
CA GLY A 163 9.23 11.95 29.67
C GLY A 163 9.20 10.43 29.52
N THR A 164 9.23 9.72 30.65
CA THR A 164 9.28 8.26 30.75
C THR A 164 8.12 7.62 29.98
N VAL A 165 8.26 7.47 28.66
CA VAL A 165 7.23 6.89 27.81
C VAL A 165 7.13 5.44 28.24
N SER A 166 6.04 5.11 28.94
CA SER A 166 5.85 3.77 29.44
C SER A 166 5.77 2.79 28.25
N THR A 167 6.44 1.64 28.36
CA THR A 167 6.40 0.57 27.35
C THR A 167 4.97 0.22 26.95
N ARG A 168 4.04 0.29 27.90
CA ARG A 168 2.60 0.06 27.68
C ARG A 168 1.99 1.07 26.72
N GLU A 169 2.35 2.35 26.83
CA GLU A 169 1.81 3.39 25.97
C GLU A 169 2.35 3.27 24.54
N ILE A 170 3.64 2.97 24.38
CA ILE A 170 4.24 2.70 23.06
C ILE A 170 3.55 1.51 22.40
N LEU A 171 3.34 0.43 23.14
CA LEU A 171 2.66 -0.77 22.66
C LEU A 171 1.21 -0.47 22.26
N ARG A 172 0.46 0.27 23.10
CA ARG A 172 -0.93 0.68 22.82
C ARG A 172 -1.03 1.51 21.55
N LEU A 173 -0.17 2.53 21.42
CA LEU A 173 -0.12 3.39 20.24
C LEU A 173 0.31 2.60 18.99
N SER A 174 1.29 1.70 19.09
CA SER A 174 1.74 0.87 17.97
C SER A 174 0.61 -0.01 17.44
N LYS A 175 -0.11 -0.70 18.34
CA LYS A 175 -1.29 -1.52 18.01
C LYS A 175 -2.38 -0.69 17.32
N LEU A 176 -2.67 0.50 17.87
CA LEU A 176 -3.72 1.38 17.35
C LEU A 176 -3.35 2.00 15.99
N ILE A 177 -2.11 2.46 15.83
CA ILE A 177 -1.58 2.98 14.56
C ILE A 177 -1.63 1.88 13.50
N PHE A 178 -1.17 0.67 13.83
CA PHE A 178 -1.23 -0.48 12.91
C PHE A 178 -2.66 -0.73 12.44
N ALA A 179 -3.63 -0.84 13.37
CA ALA A 179 -5.01 -1.13 13.02
C ALA A 179 -5.65 -0.01 12.18
N ASN A 180 -5.41 1.26 12.53
CA ASN A 180 -5.98 2.41 11.84
C ASN A 180 -5.37 2.65 10.44
N THR A 181 -4.13 2.22 10.22
CA THR A 181 -3.41 2.45 8.96
C THR A 181 -3.26 1.20 8.11
N TYR A 182 -3.72 0.03 8.55
CA TYR A 182 -3.54 -1.25 7.86
C TYR A 182 -3.95 -1.20 6.38
N THR A 183 -5.16 -0.74 6.10
CA THR A 183 -5.72 -0.68 4.73
C THR A 183 -4.95 0.32 3.87
N LEU A 184 -4.57 1.46 4.46
CA LEU A 184 -3.75 2.46 3.80
C LEU A 184 -2.35 1.91 3.47
N GLY A 185 -1.69 1.24 4.42
CA GLY A 185 -0.37 0.66 4.25
C GLY A 185 -0.37 -0.41 3.17
N TYR A 186 -1.41 -1.24 3.13
CA TYR A 186 -1.64 -2.18 2.02
C TYR A 186 -1.81 -1.45 0.68
N PHE A 187 -2.68 -0.43 0.62
CA PHE A 187 -2.91 0.36 -0.61
C PHE A 187 -1.61 0.94 -1.15
N LEU A 188 -0.85 1.65 -0.32
CA LEU A 188 0.38 2.33 -0.73
C LEU A 188 1.45 1.34 -1.18
N THR A 189 1.61 0.24 -0.44
CA THR A 189 2.57 -0.81 -0.78
C THR A 189 2.18 -1.48 -2.10
N PHE A 190 0.91 -1.87 -2.26
CA PHE A 190 0.43 -2.51 -3.48
C PHE A 190 0.53 -1.57 -4.69
N LEU A 191 0.11 -0.30 -4.53
CA LEU A 191 0.21 0.73 -5.57
C LEU A 191 1.68 0.93 -5.99
N PHE A 192 2.61 1.04 -5.04
CA PHE A 192 4.04 1.17 -5.32
C PHE A 192 4.56 -0.02 -6.14
N ASN A 193 4.30 -1.25 -5.68
CA ASN A 193 4.70 -2.47 -6.37
C ASN A 193 4.13 -2.51 -7.79
N TRP A 194 2.86 -2.17 -7.94
CA TRP A 194 2.16 -2.19 -9.22
C TRP A 194 2.73 -1.13 -10.19
N VAL A 195 2.97 0.09 -9.71
CA VAL A 195 3.55 1.17 -10.54
C VAL A 195 4.98 0.81 -10.98
N VAL A 196 5.83 0.39 -10.04
CA VAL A 196 7.23 0.05 -10.34
C VAL A 196 7.29 -1.17 -11.26
N GLY A 197 6.58 -2.25 -10.94
CA GLY A 197 6.53 -3.45 -11.76
C GLY A 197 5.95 -3.19 -13.16
N SER A 198 4.92 -2.36 -13.26
CA SER A 198 4.36 -2.00 -14.56
C SER A 198 5.31 -1.16 -15.40
N ARG A 199 6.04 -0.21 -14.79
CA ARG A 199 7.08 0.56 -15.51
C ARG A 199 8.17 -0.36 -16.04
N ILE A 200 8.69 -1.26 -15.21
CA ILE A 200 9.73 -2.22 -15.61
C ILE A 200 9.19 -3.14 -16.72
N GLY A 201 7.97 -3.66 -16.57
CA GLY A 201 7.33 -4.54 -17.53
C GLY A 201 7.09 -3.88 -18.89
N LEU A 202 6.57 -2.65 -18.93
CA LEU A 202 6.35 -1.90 -20.17
C LEU A 202 7.66 -1.52 -20.86
N ARG A 203 8.66 -1.11 -20.09
CA ARG A 203 10.02 -0.82 -20.59
C ARG A 203 10.67 -2.05 -21.22
N SER A 204 10.50 -3.22 -20.63
CA SER A 204 11.03 -4.47 -21.19
C SER A 204 10.36 -4.88 -22.52
N LYS A 205 9.18 -4.33 -22.83
CA LYS A 205 8.50 -4.47 -24.13
C LYS A 205 8.91 -3.43 -25.17
N GLY A 206 9.85 -2.53 -24.83
CA GLY A 206 10.28 -1.46 -25.72
C GLY A 206 9.30 -0.27 -25.79
N ILE A 207 8.31 -0.19 -24.89
CA ILE A 207 7.38 0.95 -24.86
C ILE A 207 8.03 2.11 -24.11
N TYR A 208 8.50 3.10 -24.85
CA TYR A 208 9.11 4.34 -24.34
C TYR A 208 8.53 5.56 -25.06
N PRO A 209 8.31 6.69 -24.36
CA PRO A 209 8.37 6.89 -22.91
C PRO A 209 7.10 6.42 -22.18
N VAL A 210 7.24 5.95 -20.93
CA VAL A 210 6.10 5.61 -20.06
C VAL A 210 5.66 6.88 -19.32
N GLU A 211 4.75 7.66 -19.91
CA GLU A 211 4.32 8.93 -19.32
C GLU A 211 3.59 8.77 -17.98
N SER A 212 2.61 7.87 -17.88
CA SER A 212 1.95 7.56 -16.61
C SER A 212 1.36 6.14 -16.67
N VAL A 213 1.62 5.35 -15.63
CA VAL A 213 1.05 3.99 -15.53
C VAL A 213 -0.36 4.05 -14.94
N VAL A 214 -0.59 4.98 -14.02
CA VAL A 214 -1.86 5.13 -13.29
C VAL A 214 -2.95 5.77 -14.16
N GLY A 215 -2.58 6.45 -15.24
CA GLY A 215 -3.49 7.22 -16.09
C GLY A 215 -3.90 8.55 -15.45
N ASN A 216 -4.92 9.19 -16.05
CA ASN A 216 -5.56 10.37 -15.46
C ASN A 216 -6.54 9.90 -14.39
N VAL A 217 -6.36 10.35 -13.15
CA VAL A 217 -7.20 9.92 -12.03
C VAL A 217 -8.41 10.84 -11.93
N HIS A 218 -9.60 10.30 -12.23
CA HIS A 218 -10.87 10.99 -12.02
C HIS A 218 -11.74 10.14 -11.10
N LEU A 219 -12.03 10.66 -9.91
CA LEU A 219 -12.88 9.97 -8.95
C LEU A 219 -14.35 10.31 -9.19
N ASN A 220 -15.22 9.34 -8.97
CA ASN A 220 -16.67 9.54 -9.04
C ASN A 220 -17.12 10.39 -7.85
N GLU A 221 -18.01 11.34 -8.09
CA GLU A 221 -18.64 12.20 -7.06
C GLU A 221 -19.21 11.41 -5.86
N LYS A 222 -19.68 10.18 -6.09
CA LYS A 222 -20.18 9.30 -5.00
C LYS A 222 -19.12 9.03 -3.92
N LEU A 223 -17.83 9.09 -4.23
CA LEU A 223 -16.75 8.89 -3.26
C LEU A 223 -16.61 10.05 -2.25
N ILE A 224 -17.20 11.22 -2.52
CA ILE A 224 -17.24 12.33 -1.53
C ILE A 224 -17.94 11.88 -0.26
N TRP A 225 -19.04 11.14 -0.38
CA TRP A 225 -19.78 10.65 0.77
C TRP A 225 -18.95 9.71 1.63
N GLY A 226 -18.11 8.87 1.00
CA GLY A 226 -17.16 8.03 1.73
C GLY A 226 -16.10 8.85 2.47
N PHE A 227 -15.58 9.92 1.83
CA PHE A 227 -14.62 10.83 2.45
C PHE A 227 -15.22 11.59 3.65
N LEU A 228 -16.41 12.16 3.48
CA LEU A 228 -17.13 12.87 4.54
C LEU A 228 -17.48 11.92 5.69
N LEU A 229 -18.07 10.76 5.38
CA LEU A 229 -18.43 9.75 6.40
C LEU A 229 -17.20 9.24 7.15
N GLY A 230 -16.09 8.99 6.45
CA GLY A 230 -14.82 8.60 7.05
C GLY A 230 -14.31 9.64 8.05
N TRP A 231 -14.16 10.90 7.60
CA TRP A 231 -13.63 11.96 8.45
C TRP A 231 -14.59 12.38 9.58
N SER A 232 -15.90 12.40 9.34
CA SER A 232 -16.91 12.61 10.39
C SER A 232 -16.84 11.51 11.45
N GLY A 233 -16.68 10.25 11.03
CA GLY A 233 -16.50 9.13 11.96
C GLY A 233 -15.18 9.18 12.72
N VAL A 234 -14.10 9.64 12.09
CA VAL A 234 -12.81 9.91 12.76
C VAL A 234 -12.97 11.00 13.81
N LEU A 235 -13.61 12.13 13.50
CA LEU A 235 -13.89 13.19 14.46
C LEU A 235 -14.72 12.67 15.65
N LEU A 236 -15.76 11.88 15.37
CA LEU A 236 -16.55 11.25 16.42
C LEU A 236 -15.71 10.30 17.28
N SER A 237 -14.77 9.56 16.69
CA SER A 237 -13.85 8.67 17.41
C SER A 237 -12.88 9.39 18.33
N LEU A 238 -12.57 10.66 18.03
CA LEU A 238 -11.74 11.53 18.89
C LEU A 238 -12.55 12.09 20.05
N LEU A 239 -13.85 12.34 19.85
CA LEU A 239 -14.75 12.83 20.88
C LEU A 239 -15.22 11.72 21.83
N ARG A 240 -15.46 10.51 21.31
CA ARG A 240 -15.93 9.34 22.06
C ARG A 240 -15.18 8.08 21.63
N PRO A 241 -14.82 7.18 22.56
CA PRO A 241 -14.16 5.92 22.21
C PRO A 241 -15.13 5.00 21.47
N LEU A 242 -15.02 4.94 20.14
CA LEU A 242 -15.85 4.09 19.27
C LEU A 242 -15.32 2.64 19.14
N GLY A 243 -14.21 2.31 19.82
CA GLY A 243 -13.59 0.98 19.75
C GLY A 243 -13.25 0.57 18.31
N SER A 244 -13.63 -0.66 17.93
CA SER A 244 -13.35 -1.21 16.59
C SER A 244 -14.03 -0.47 15.44
N VAL A 245 -15.13 0.23 15.69
CA VAL A 245 -15.81 1.03 14.66
C VAL A 245 -14.95 2.24 14.27
N GLY A 246 -14.21 2.81 15.22
CA GLY A 246 -13.24 3.87 14.94
C GLY A 246 -12.19 3.44 13.92
N ILE A 247 -11.70 2.20 14.01
CA ILE A 247 -10.72 1.62 13.09
C ILE A 247 -11.24 1.64 11.65
N VAL A 248 -12.53 1.30 11.45
CA VAL A 248 -13.16 1.32 10.12
C VAL A 248 -13.19 2.74 9.57
N PHE A 249 -13.60 3.72 10.37
CA PHE A 249 -13.63 5.12 9.93
C PHE A 249 -12.24 5.66 9.58
N TRP A 250 -11.22 5.35 10.38
CA TRP A 250 -9.83 5.73 10.08
C TRP A 250 -9.35 5.15 8.74
N ASN A 251 -9.60 3.86 8.50
CA ASN A 251 -9.19 3.24 7.24
C ASN A 251 -9.93 3.81 6.02
N ILE A 252 -11.24 4.09 6.15
CA ILE A 252 -12.03 4.75 5.09
C ILE A 252 -11.51 6.17 4.83
N ALA A 253 -11.35 6.97 5.89
CA ALA A 253 -10.90 8.35 5.79
C ALA A 253 -9.52 8.44 5.12
N LEU A 254 -8.56 7.62 5.56
CA LEU A 254 -7.21 7.59 5.03
C LEU A 254 -7.17 7.11 3.58
N LEU A 255 -7.93 6.06 3.24
CA LEU A 255 -8.00 5.55 1.87
C LEU A 255 -8.58 6.60 0.92
N CYS A 256 -9.71 7.23 1.28
CA CYS A 256 -10.30 8.30 0.50
C CYS A 256 -9.37 9.51 0.37
N THR A 257 -8.67 9.88 1.44
CA THR A 257 -7.70 10.98 1.44
C THR A 257 -6.57 10.72 0.45
N VAL A 258 -6.03 9.51 0.39
CA VAL A 258 -4.97 9.19 -0.58
C VAL A 258 -5.51 9.09 -2.00
N LEU A 259 -6.71 8.56 -2.22
CA LEU A 259 -7.32 8.55 -3.55
C LEU A 259 -7.52 9.98 -4.08
N TYR A 260 -8.07 10.88 -3.27
CA TYR A 260 -8.18 12.30 -3.63
C TYR A 260 -6.81 12.96 -3.75
N GLY A 261 -5.84 12.56 -2.92
CA GLY A 261 -4.44 12.97 -3.05
C GLY A 261 -3.86 12.60 -4.41
N MET A 262 -4.13 11.40 -4.93
CA MET A 262 -3.70 10.99 -6.28
C MET A 262 -4.33 11.84 -7.38
N GLN A 263 -5.61 12.19 -7.25
CA GLN A 263 -6.29 13.12 -8.16
C GLN A 263 -5.65 14.52 -8.08
N GLY A 264 -5.36 15.02 -6.88
CA GLY A 264 -4.66 16.29 -6.65
C GLY A 264 -3.26 16.32 -7.26
N VAL A 265 -2.48 15.25 -7.12
CA VAL A 265 -1.16 15.11 -7.76
C VAL A 265 -1.27 15.15 -9.28
N ASP A 266 -2.31 14.54 -9.87
CA ASP A 266 -2.52 14.55 -11.32
C ASP A 266 -2.87 15.96 -11.84
N ILE A 267 -3.65 16.73 -11.06
CA ILE A 267 -3.94 18.15 -11.36
C ILE A 267 -2.66 19.00 -11.24
N LEU A 268 -1.88 18.83 -10.16
CA LEU A 268 -0.60 19.51 -10.02
C LEU A 268 0.34 19.18 -11.19
N ARG A 269 0.38 17.92 -11.61
CA ARG A 269 1.17 17.49 -12.76
C ARG A 269 0.71 18.19 -14.05
N PHE A 270 -0.60 18.33 -14.26
CA PHE A 270 -1.16 19.05 -15.41
C PHE A 270 -0.69 20.51 -15.46
N TYR A 271 -0.71 21.22 -14.32
CA TYR A 271 -0.22 22.61 -14.26
C TYR A 271 1.31 22.70 -14.38
N ILE A 272 2.06 21.80 -13.72
CA ILE A 272 3.53 21.78 -13.78
C ILE A 272 4.02 21.50 -15.21
N LYS A 273 3.31 20.67 -16.00
CA LYS A 273 3.64 20.44 -17.42
C LYS A 273 3.63 21.75 -18.24
N LYS A 274 2.87 22.77 -17.83
CA LYS A 274 2.82 24.07 -18.52
C LYS A 274 4.00 24.99 -18.17
N VAL A 275 4.75 24.69 -17.11
CA VAL A 275 5.85 25.52 -16.61
C VAL A 275 7.15 24.73 -16.65
N GLU A 276 7.56 24.34 -17.86
CA GLU A 276 8.66 23.39 -18.10
C GLU A 276 9.98 23.84 -17.44
N ARG A 277 10.28 25.14 -17.45
CA ARG A 277 11.52 25.72 -16.90
C ARG A 277 11.61 25.66 -15.37
N LEU A 278 10.46 25.73 -14.68
CA LEU A 278 10.41 25.70 -13.20
C LEU A 278 9.98 24.34 -12.65
N ARG A 279 9.73 23.35 -13.51
CA ARG A 279 9.23 22.03 -13.11
C ARG A 279 10.10 21.37 -12.05
N VAL A 280 11.42 21.35 -12.25
CA VAL A 280 12.36 20.75 -11.29
C VAL A 280 12.35 21.53 -9.98
N VAL A 281 12.36 22.85 -10.04
CA VAL A 281 12.32 23.73 -8.86
C VAL A 281 11.04 23.48 -8.05
N ILE A 282 9.87 23.49 -8.70
CA ILE A 282 8.58 23.24 -8.03
C ILE A 282 8.56 21.85 -7.37
N LEU A 283 9.03 20.81 -8.08
CA LEU A 283 9.09 19.45 -7.52
C LEU A 283 10.02 19.36 -6.31
N VAL A 284 11.19 20.01 -6.37
CA VAL A 284 12.14 20.06 -5.27
C VAL A 284 11.55 20.86 -4.09
N THR A 285 10.88 21.98 -4.33
CA THR A 285 10.23 22.76 -3.27
C THR A 285 9.13 21.96 -2.57
N ILE A 286 8.27 21.28 -3.33
CA ILE A 286 7.24 20.39 -2.77
C ILE A 286 7.91 19.28 -1.93
N LEU A 287 9.01 18.71 -2.42
CA LEU A 287 9.75 17.69 -1.68
C LEU A 287 10.31 18.25 -0.37
N LEU A 288 10.94 19.44 -0.40
CA LEU A 288 11.49 20.10 0.79
C LEU A 288 10.42 20.41 1.82
N PHE A 289 9.26 20.91 1.40
CA PHE A 289 8.13 21.20 2.30
C PHE A 289 7.61 19.94 3.01
N LEU A 290 7.75 18.76 2.40
CA LEU A 290 7.37 17.50 3.04
C LEU A 290 8.31 17.13 4.21
N PHE A 291 9.57 17.57 4.19
CA PHE A 291 10.55 17.33 5.24
C PHE A 291 10.53 18.39 6.35
N ILE A 292 9.88 19.54 6.12
CA ILE A 292 9.76 20.60 7.13
C ILE A 292 8.50 20.34 7.97
N PRO A 293 8.61 20.08 9.29
CA PRO A 293 7.45 19.90 10.15
C PRO A 293 6.52 21.12 10.11
N GLY A 294 5.21 20.90 10.03
CA GLY A 294 4.20 21.95 9.90
C GLY A 294 3.88 22.28 8.44
N LEU A 295 4.90 22.51 7.59
CA LEU A 295 4.69 22.69 6.15
C LEU A 295 4.26 21.39 5.47
N ASN A 296 4.71 20.25 5.97
CA ASN A 296 4.30 18.94 5.47
C ASN A 296 2.78 18.73 5.55
N ILE A 297 2.11 19.29 6.57
CA ILE A 297 0.65 19.25 6.72
C ILE A 297 -0.04 19.96 5.56
N LEU A 298 0.50 21.09 5.10
CA LEU A 298 -0.06 21.83 3.96
C LEU A 298 -0.09 20.97 2.70
N ILE A 299 0.95 20.15 2.47
CA ILE A 299 0.97 19.21 1.34
C ILE A 299 0.03 18.03 1.59
N MET A 300 0.13 17.41 2.78
CA MET A 300 -0.63 16.22 3.13
C MET A 300 -2.14 16.46 3.13
N VAL A 301 -2.59 17.68 3.46
CA VAL A 301 -4.00 18.06 3.46
C VAL A 301 -4.38 18.82 2.18
N GLY A 302 -3.54 19.76 1.74
CA GLY A 302 -3.83 20.61 0.58
C GLY A 302 -3.91 19.84 -0.73
N VAL A 303 -3.05 18.83 -0.95
CA VAL A 303 -3.08 18.03 -2.18
C VAL A 303 -4.37 17.18 -2.27
N PRO A 304 -4.80 16.45 -1.23
CA PRO A 304 -6.12 15.82 -1.22
C PRO A 304 -7.27 16.79 -1.40
N LEU A 305 -7.28 17.94 -0.70
CA LEU A 305 -8.35 18.93 -0.83
C LEU A 305 -8.45 19.49 -2.25
N LEU A 306 -7.32 19.70 -2.92
CA LEU A 306 -7.28 20.08 -4.33
C LEU A 306 -7.86 18.98 -5.25
N GLY A 307 -7.68 17.71 -4.88
CA GLY A 307 -8.33 16.59 -5.54
C GLY A 307 -9.85 16.57 -5.34
N VAL A 308 -10.33 16.86 -4.12
CA VAL A 308 -11.78 16.96 -3.85
C VAL A 308 -12.37 18.18 -4.57
N SER A 309 -11.65 19.31 -4.63
CA SER A 309 -12.15 20.55 -5.23
C SER A 309 -12.40 20.43 -6.73
N GLU A 310 -11.73 19.52 -7.44
CA GLU A 310 -11.97 19.22 -8.86
C GLU A 310 -13.42 18.81 -9.16
N ILE A 311 -14.13 18.26 -8.17
CA ILE A 311 -15.52 17.81 -8.37
C ILE A 311 -16.46 19.01 -8.58
N TRP A 312 -16.19 20.13 -7.90
CA TRP A 312 -16.98 21.35 -8.06
C TRP A 312 -16.35 22.32 -9.07
N ILE A 313 -15.01 22.39 -9.09
CA ILE A 313 -14.24 23.30 -9.95
C ILE A 313 -13.48 22.43 -10.94
N GLN A 314 -14.05 22.21 -12.14
CA GLN A 314 -13.44 21.36 -13.18
C GLN A 314 -12.19 22.02 -13.79
N TYR A 315 -11.07 22.04 -13.05
CA TYR A 315 -9.85 22.79 -13.40
C TYR A 315 -9.33 22.47 -14.79
N ARG A 316 -9.52 21.23 -15.28
CA ARG A 316 -9.08 20.82 -16.62
C ARG A 316 -9.97 21.36 -17.73
N ARG A 317 -11.30 21.31 -17.55
CA ARG A 317 -12.28 21.74 -18.55
C ARG A 317 -12.27 23.25 -18.75
N THR A 318 -12.22 24.01 -17.66
CA THR A 318 -12.18 25.48 -17.69
C THR A 318 -10.94 26.02 -18.42
N VAL A 319 -9.85 25.24 -18.40
CA VAL A 319 -8.60 25.57 -19.07
C VAL A 319 -8.66 25.26 -20.56
N GLU A 320 -9.26 24.12 -20.96
CA GLU A 320 -9.48 23.77 -22.37
C GLU A 320 -10.39 24.82 -23.03
N GLU A 321 -11.51 25.16 -22.39
CA GLU A 321 -12.47 26.18 -22.85
C GLU A 321 -11.83 27.58 -22.96
N ARG A 322 -10.92 27.97 -22.05
CA ARG A 322 -10.17 29.24 -22.15
C ARG A 322 -9.06 29.23 -23.19
N SER A 323 -8.60 28.06 -23.61
CA SER A 323 -7.48 27.91 -24.56
C SER A 323 -7.93 27.84 -26.03
N GLY A 324 -9.24 27.96 -26.30
CA GLY A 324 -9.77 28.03 -27.67
C GLY A 324 -9.45 26.79 -28.50
N LYS A 325 -9.51 25.60 -27.89
CA LYS A 325 -9.53 24.30 -28.56
C LYS A 325 -10.77 23.54 -28.17
#